data_AF-A0A2E7QBI3-F1
#
_entry.id   AF-A0A2E7QBI3-F1
#
_cell.length_a   1.000
_cell.length_b   1.000
_cell.length_c   1.000
_cell.angle_alpha   90.00
_cell.angle_beta   90.00
_cell.angle_gamma   90.00
#
_symmetry.space_group_name_H-M   'P 1'
#
loop_
_entity.id
_entity.type
_entity.pdbx_description
1 polymer ?
#
loop_
_entity_poly.entity_id
_entity_poly.type
_entity_poly.pdbx_seq_one_letter_code
_entity_poly.pdbx_strand_id
1 'polypeptide(L)'
;MNTIGKVFVFLVLVYATFMWVGYSVTELTGGEKKAAPAGAVEISPEGGEALYWGKGRCFTCHSLGDRGSAVRGPNHGQFGEKFPLPMGLRAVERAKERAAKTGKKFTALDYIVESMADPGAYVVKGYKNEMAVVYAPPISLSLDEIKAIAAYMLSQGGDFDPEFLNQPSEITQGFFGKIAVASAAGGGDPAHGKEVYEETCGDCHSLEGEPGDVGPDLSTVGKKGLKFISEAILLPAKSIAKGFETYVAVKKDGRKVVGLKTRDEDGEVDLVTKDGDEVTIKKSDINELAEDKTSSIMPDDLSEEMTVKDYQDVLSFMLMQKGKKK
;
A
#
# COMPACT_ATOMS: atom_id res chain seq x y z
N MET A 1 51.54 -5.42 -35.65
CA MET A 1 50.16 -5.28 -35.14
C MET A 1 49.52 -4.06 -35.82
N ASN A 2 48.54 -4.26 -36.71
CA ASN A 2 47.89 -3.16 -37.44
C ASN A 2 47.14 -2.22 -36.48
N THR A 3 46.95 -0.96 -36.89
CA THR A 3 46.25 0.09 -36.13
C THR A 3 44.92 -0.38 -35.55
N ILE A 4 44.15 -1.16 -36.34
CA ILE A 4 42.88 -1.76 -35.91
C ILE A 4 43.07 -2.70 -34.70
N GLY A 5 44.12 -3.51 -34.69
CA GLY A 5 44.41 -4.42 -33.56
C GLY A 5 44.81 -3.67 -32.29
N LYS A 6 45.52 -2.53 -32.42
CA LYS A 6 45.86 -1.68 -31.26
C LYS A 6 44.61 -1.03 -30.66
N VAL A 7 43.69 -0.55 -31.50
CA VAL A 7 42.42 0.05 -31.08
C VAL A 7 41.52 -0.99 -30.41
N PHE A 8 41.45 -2.20 -30.97
CA PHE A 8 40.66 -3.30 -30.39
C PHE A 8 41.17 -3.69 -28.98
N VAL A 9 42.48 -3.86 -28.82
CA VAL A 9 43.08 -4.18 -27.51
C VAL A 9 42.83 -3.06 -26.50
N PHE A 10 42.93 -1.79 -26.93
CA PHE A 10 42.64 -0.65 -26.07
C PHE A 10 41.18 -0.63 -25.61
N LEU A 11 40.22 -0.86 -26.51
CA LEU A 11 38.79 -0.92 -26.17
C LEU A 11 38.47 -2.06 -25.20
N VAL A 12 39.04 -3.25 -25.42
CA VAL A 12 38.86 -4.39 -24.51
C VAL A 12 39.43 -4.08 -23.13
N LEU A 13 40.61 -3.45 -23.05
CA LEU A 13 41.21 -3.04 -21.78
C LEU A 13 40.34 -2.01 -21.05
N VAL A 14 39.87 -0.98 -21.74
CA VAL A 14 38.99 0.04 -21.16
C VAL A 14 37.69 -0.59 -20.66
N TYR A 15 37.05 -1.45 -21.46
CA TYR A 15 35.83 -2.15 -21.06
C TYR A 15 36.06 -3.04 -19.84
N ALA A 16 37.15 -3.82 -19.82
CA ALA A 16 37.51 -4.66 -18.70
C ALA A 16 37.79 -3.84 -17.44
N THR A 17 38.47 -2.70 -17.56
CA THR A 17 38.69 -1.78 -16.44
C THR A 17 37.37 -1.20 -15.93
N PHE A 18 36.46 -0.77 -16.81
CA PHE A 18 35.15 -0.28 -16.41
C PHE A 18 34.31 -1.35 -15.71
N MET A 19 34.29 -2.57 -16.25
CA MET A 19 33.62 -3.71 -15.61
C MET A 19 34.23 -4.02 -14.25
N TRP A 20 35.56 -4.01 -14.14
CA TRP A 20 36.25 -4.26 -12.89
C TRP A 20 35.97 -3.18 -11.85
N VAL A 21 36.05 -1.90 -12.21
CA VAL A 21 35.68 -0.80 -11.31
C VAL A 21 34.22 -0.89 -10.92
N GLY A 22 33.31 -1.15 -11.86
CA GLY A 22 31.89 -1.34 -11.58
C GLY A 22 31.66 -2.48 -10.60
N TYR A 23 32.30 -3.63 -10.79
CA TYR A 23 32.20 -4.78 -9.90
C TYR A 23 32.78 -4.49 -8.52
N SER A 24 33.98 -3.91 -8.43
CA SER A 24 34.62 -3.58 -7.16
C SER A 24 33.86 -2.52 -6.37
N VAL A 25 33.31 -1.49 -7.03
CA VAL A 25 32.44 -0.50 -6.38
C VAL A 25 31.16 -1.17 -5.89
N THR A 26 30.56 -2.03 -6.70
CA THR A 26 29.36 -2.80 -6.33
C THR A 26 29.67 -3.64 -5.08
N GLU A 27 30.74 -4.43 -5.08
CA GLU A 27 31.18 -5.25 -3.93
C GLU A 27 31.43 -4.42 -2.66
N LEU A 28 32.14 -3.28 -2.77
CA LEU A 28 32.41 -2.37 -1.65
C LEU A 28 31.15 -1.67 -1.12
N THR A 29 30.15 -1.44 -1.98
CA THR A 29 28.89 -0.78 -1.62
C THR A 29 27.77 -1.77 -1.25
N GLY A 30 28.08 -3.06 -1.08
CA GLY A 30 27.11 -4.09 -0.69
C GLY A 30 26.47 -4.81 -1.86
N GLY A 31 27.26 -5.10 -2.89
CA GLY A 31 26.87 -5.61 -4.20
C GLY A 31 25.87 -6.75 -4.14
N GLU A 32 24.92 -6.73 -5.09
CA GLU A 32 23.75 -7.61 -5.21
C GLU A 32 23.90 -8.91 -4.41
N LYS A 33 23.58 -8.85 -3.12
CA LYS A 33 23.13 -10.04 -2.43
C LYS A 33 21.89 -10.44 -3.20
N LYS A 34 21.99 -11.52 -3.99
CA LYS A 34 20.87 -12.14 -4.71
C LYS A 34 19.63 -11.98 -3.85
N ALA A 35 18.61 -11.30 -4.39
CA ALA A 35 17.30 -11.30 -3.78
C ALA A 35 16.98 -12.75 -3.41
N ALA A 36 16.78 -13.00 -2.12
CA ALA A 36 16.39 -14.32 -1.67
C ALA A 36 15.15 -14.72 -2.47
N PRO A 37 15.07 -15.97 -2.96
CA PRO A 37 13.89 -16.43 -3.68
C PRO A 37 12.66 -16.16 -2.81
N ALA A 38 11.55 -15.80 -3.46
CA ALA A 38 10.26 -15.66 -2.78
C ALA A 38 9.91 -16.99 -2.10
N GLY A 39 10.13 -17.05 -0.79
CA GLY A 39 9.94 -18.26 0.02
C GLY A 39 11.02 -18.39 1.09
N ALA A 40 10.67 -17.99 2.31
CA ALA A 40 11.47 -18.01 3.54
C ALA A 40 12.51 -16.87 3.67
N VAL A 41 12.00 -15.65 3.86
CA VAL A 41 12.77 -14.63 4.57
C VAL A 41 12.98 -15.14 5.99
N GLU A 42 14.23 -15.25 6.41
CA GLU A 42 14.55 -15.60 7.78
C GLU A 42 14.16 -14.42 8.69
N ILE A 43 13.19 -14.64 9.58
CA ILE A 43 12.77 -13.64 10.56
C ILE A 43 13.79 -13.66 11.71
N SER A 44 14.98 -13.15 11.42
CA SER A 44 16.12 -13.07 12.33
C SER A 44 16.86 -11.74 12.14
N PRO A 45 17.71 -11.34 13.11
CA PRO A 45 18.59 -10.20 12.94
C PRO A 45 19.46 -10.28 11.67
N GLU A 46 19.94 -11.46 11.30
CA GLU A 46 20.76 -11.69 10.12
C GLU A 46 19.96 -11.49 8.83
N GLY A 47 18.74 -12.03 8.78
CA GLY A 47 17.81 -11.81 7.67
C GLY A 47 17.43 -10.34 7.52
N GLY A 48 17.18 -9.65 8.64
CA GLY A 48 16.90 -8.22 8.67
C GLY A 48 18.08 -7.35 8.22
N GLU A 49 19.30 -7.73 8.58
CA GLU A 49 20.52 -7.06 8.12
C GLU A 49 20.62 -7.16 6.59
N ALA A 50 20.44 -8.36 6.03
CA ALA A 50 20.48 -8.57 4.59
C ALA A 50 19.44 -7.71 3.84
N LEU A 51 18.25 -7.54 4.42
CA LEU A 51 17.20 -6.69 3.86
C LEU A 51 17.52 -5.19 4.00
N TYR A 52 18.02 -4.74 5.15
CA TYR A 52 18.38 -3.35 5.40
C TYR A 52 19.41 -2.84 4.39
N TRP A 53 20.43 -3.65 4.12
CA TRP A 53 21.49 -3.36 3.14
C TRP A 53 21.16 -3.80 1.71
N GLY A 54 20.02 -4.47 1.50
CA GLY A 54 19.60 -5.03 0.21
C GLY A 54 18.27 -4.45 -0.25
N LYS A 55 17.25 -5.31 -0.31
CA LYS A 55 15.91 -4.96 -0.84
C LYS A 55 15.29 -3.73 -0.18
N GLY A 56 15.42 -3.61 1.14
CA GLY A 56 14.87 -2.49 1.90
C GLY A 56 15.54 -1.15 1.60
N ARG A 57 16.75 -1.17 1.01
CA ARG A 57 17.52 0.02 0.60
C ARG A 57 17.66 1.08 1.71
N CYS A 58 17.54 0.70 2.97
CA CYS A 58 17.52 1.63 4.10
C CYS A 58 18.84 2.43 4.17
N PHE A 59 19.94 1.80 3.77
CA PHE A 59 21.28 2.41 3.71
C PHE A 59 21.41 3.62 2.75
N THR A 60 20.49 3.75 1.79
CA THR A 60 20.45 4.87 0.84
C THR A 60 20.00 6.19 1.47
N CYS A 61 19.38 6.12 2.64
CA CYS A 61 18.97 7.29 3.43
C CYS A 61 19.61 7.30 4.81
N HIS A 62 19.74 6.14 5.45
CA HIS A 62 20.22 5.99 6.81
C HIS A 62 21.63 5.39 6.84
N SER A 63 22.41 5.78 7.84
CA SER A 63 23.64 5.04 8.20
C SER A 63 23.40 4.15 9.41
N LEU A 64 24.28 3.18 9.59
CA LEU A 64 24.42 2.42 10.83
C LEU A 64 25.88 2.49 11.23
N GLY A 65 26.16 3.31 12.25
CA GLY A 65 27.53 3.63 12.63
C GLY A 65 28.21 4.44 11.53
N ASP A 66 29.33 3.97 11.02
CA ASP A 66 30.12 4.58 9.94
C ASP A 66 29.71 4.12 8.53
N ARG A 67 28.79 3.15 8.41
CA ARG A 67 28.35 2.58 7.12
C ARG A 67 27.03 3.16 6.65
N GLY A 68 26.85 3.30 5.33
CA GLY A 68 25.64 3.88 4.72
C GLY A 68 25.72 5.40 4.57
N SER A 69 24.65 6.02 4.09
CA SER A 69 24.76 7.37 3.53
C SER A 69 24.33 8.55 4.43
N ALA A 70 23.69 8.39 5.61
CA ALA A 70 23.28 9.39 6.64
C ALA A 70 22.90 10.85 6.22
N VAL A 71 22.69 11.13 4.94
CA VAL A 71 22.47 12.48 4.41
C VAL A 71 20.99 12.84 4.46
N ARG A 72 20.11 11.83 4.34
CA ARG A 72 18.65 12.03 4.29
C ARG A 72 17.93 11.59 5.55
N GLY A 73 18.42 10.54 6.22
CA GLY A 73 17.84 9.98 7.43
C GLY A 73 18.81 9.99 8.61
N PRO A 74 18.28 9.87 9.85
CA PRO A 74 19.11 9.72 11.05
C PRO A 74 19.95 8.45 11.01
N ASN A 75 21.10 8.48 11.69
CA ASN A 75 21.96 7.31 11.88
C ASN A 75 21.30 6.35 12.88
N HIS A 76 21.12 5.09 12.50
CA HIS A 76 20.56 4.02 13.34
C HIS A 76 21.61 3.41 14.28
N GLY A 77 22.90 3.54 14.00
CA GLY A 77 23.95 3.11 14.93
C GLY A 77 24.24 4.15 16.02
N GLN A 78 25.19 3.81 16.88
CA GLN A 78 25.81 4.77 17.78
C GLN A 78 26.84 5.58 16.99
N PHE A 79 26.67 6.92 16.94
CA PHE A 79 27.53 7.79 16.13
C PHE A 79 27.62 9.21 16.72
N GLY A 80 28.79 9.53 17.28
CA GLY A 80 29.08 10.82 17.90
C GLY A 80 28.10 11.19 19.03
N GLU A 81 28.05 12.47 19.35
CA GLU A 81 27.16 12.98 20.42
C GLU A 81 25.69 13.06 19.99
N LYS A 82 25.42 13.19 18.69
CA LYS A 82 24.06 13.32 18.15
C LYS A 82 23.27 12.01 18.28
N PHE A 83 23.95 10.87 18.22
CA PHE A 83 23.36 9.54 18.24
C PHE A 83 24.09 8.65 19.26
N PRO A 84 23.90 8.90 20.56
CA PRO A 84 24.73 8.28 21.61
C PRO A 84 24.37 6.81 21.89
N LEU A 85 23.20 6.35 21.44
CA LEU A 85 22.71 4.99 21.64
C LEU A 85 22.46 4.29 20.30
N PRO A 86 22.76 3.00 20.15
CA PRO A 86 22.34 2.21 18.99
C PRO A 86 20.80 2.08 18.91
N MET A 87 20.28 1.70 17.74
CA MET A 87 18.83 1.76 17.46
C MET A 87 17.97 0.97 18.43
N GLY A 88 18.37 -0.23 18.84
CA GLY A 88 17.59 -1.07 19.75
C GLY A 88 17.37 -0.40 21.10
N LEU A 89 18.44 0.10 21.73
CA LEU A 89 18.35 0.84 23.00
C LEU A 89 17.64 2.19 22.83
N ARG A 90 17.86 2.87 21.71
CA ARG A 90 17.19 4.13 21.41
C ARG A 90 15.68 3.95 21.21
N ALA A 91 15.25 2.85 20.60
CA ALA A 91 13.84 2.53 20.42
C ALA A 91 13.12 2.37 21.78
N VAL A 92 13.79 1.80 22.79
CA VAL A 92 13.25 1.72 24.16
C VAL A 92 12.97 3.13 24.73
N GLU A 93 13.91 4.06 24.59
CA GLU A 93 13.73 5.44 25.07
C GLU A 93 12.64 6.18 24.28
N ARG A 94 12.59 6.01 22.95
CA ARG A 94 11.55 6.60 22.11
C ARG A 94 10.15 6.05 22.42
N ALA A 95 10.05 4.76 22.73
CA ALA A 95 8.81 4.16 23.18
C ALA A 95 8.33 4.77 24.51
N LYS A 96 9.22 5.02 25.47
CA LYS A 96 8.89 5.74 26.72
C LYS A 96 8.41 7.17 26.45
N GLU A 97 9.08 7.91 25.57
CA GLU A 97 8.66 9.25 25.18
C GLU A 97 7.27 9.26 24.54
N ARG A 98 6.99 8.31 23.63
CA ARG A 98 5.68 8.16 22.99
C ARG A 98 4.62 7.78 24.02
N ALA A 99 4.94 6.89 24.95
CA ALA A 99 4.04 6.49 26.03
C ALA A 99 3.67 7.68 26.93
N ALA A 100 4.65 8.51 27.31
CA ALA A 100 4.42 9.72 28.10
C ALA A 100 3.53 10.74 27.37
N LYS A 101 3.66 10.87 26.05
CA LYS A 101 2.85 11.79 25.23
C LYS A 101 1.42 11.30 25.00
N THR A 102 1.23 10.00 24.82
CA THR A 102 -0.06 9.40 24.42
C THR A 102 -0.85 8.82 25.57
N GLY A 103 -0.22 8.58 26.73
CA GLY A 103 -0.79 7.86 27.87
C GLY A 103 -0.95 6.35 27.65
N LYS A 104 -0.52 5.81 26.49
CA LYS A 104 -0.58 4.38 26.17
C LYS A 104 0.77 3.72 26.42
N LYS A 105 0.79 2.44 26.75
CA LYS A 105 2.04 1.68 26.82
C LYS A 105 2.58 1.44 25.42
N PHE A 106 3.85 1.76 25.20
CA PHE A 106 4.58 1.51 23.96
C PHE A 106 5.82 0.67 24.27
N THR A 107 6.09 -0.29 23.40
CA THR A 107 7.33 -1.10 23.40
C THR A 107 8.29 -0.60 22.33
N ALA A 108 9.55 -1.04 22.40
CA ALA A 108 10.53 -0.74 21.36
C ALA A 108 10.11 -1.29 19.99
N LEU A 109 9.45 -2.47 19.96
CA LEU A 109 8.91 -3.03 18.72
C LEU A 109 7.80 -2.14 18.14
N ASP A 110 6.90 -1.63 18.98
CA ASP A 110 5.84 -0.71 18.52
C ASP A 110 6.43 0.52 17.84
N TYR A 111 7.47 1.11 18.46
CA TYR A 111 8.17 2.26 17.88
C TYR A 111 8.81 1.93 16.52
N ILE A 112 9.51 0.80 16.41
CA ILE A 112 10.21 0.41 15.17
C ILE A 112 9.20 0.11 14.05
N VAL A 113 8.14 -0.64 14.35
CA VAL A 113 7.11 -1.00 13.36
C VAL A 113 6.31 0.22 12.92
N GLU A 114 5.91 1.08 13.87
CA GLU A 114 5.22 2.34 13.53
C GLU A 114 6.12 3.28 12.72
N SER A 115 7.42 3.39 13.04
CA SER A 115 8.36 4.22 12.26
C SER A 115 8.50 3.75 10.80
N MET A 116 8.35 2.46 10.54
CA MET A 116 8.38 1.89 9.18
C MET A 116 7.03 2.01 8.46
N ALA A 117 5.93 1.90 9.21
CA ALA A 117 4.59 1.89 8.67
C ALA A 117 3.95 3.29 8.51
N ASP A 118 4.38 4.24 9.33
CA ASP A 118 4.03 5.65 9.34
C ASP A 118 5.28 6.50 9.69
N PRO A 119 6.20 6.70 8.74
CA PRO A 119 7.46 7.41 9.00
C PRO A 119 7.28 8.87 9.46
N GLY A 120 6.13 9.49 9.15
CA GLY A 120 5.79 10.83 9.60
C GLY A 120 5.57 10.93 11.11
N ALA A 121 5.30 9.82 11.79
CA ALA A 121 5.07 9.79 13.24
C ALA A 121 6.30 10.20 14.06
N TYR A 122 7.52 10.01 13.53
CA TYR A 122 8.78 10.13 14.28
C TYR A 122 9.88 10.90 13.54
N VAL A 123 9.58 12.09 13.03
CA VAL A 123 10.57 12.93 12.37
C VAL A 123 11.61 13.45 13.37
N VAL A 124 12.85 13.02 13.20
CA VAL A 124 13.98 13.45 14.04
C VAL A 124 14.36 14.90 13.72
N LYS A 125 14.56 15.72 14.76
CA LYS A 125 14.97 17.13 14.60
C LYS A 125 16.19 17.26 13.68
N GLY A 126 16.07 18.10 12.66
CA GLY A 126 17.12 18.34 11.65
C GLY A 126 17.02 17.45 10.42
N TYR A 127 16.01 16.57 10.33
CA TYR A 127 15.68 15.79 9.14
C TYR A 127 14.29 16.19 8.62
N LYS A 128 14.07 15.98 7.33
CA LYS A 128 12.78 16.22 6.68
C LYS A 128 11.92 14.95 6.73
N ASN A 129 10.61 15.12 6.60
CA ASN A 129 9.68 14.00 6.45
C ASN A 129 9.70 13.47 5.01
N GLU A 130 10.74 12.69 4.68
CA GLU A 130 10.98 12.17 3.32
C GLU A 130 11.12 10.64 3.28
N MET A 131 10.94 9.96 4.42
CA MET A 131 11.02 8.50 4.49
C MET A 131 9.76 7.89 3.90
N ALA A 132 9.92 7.00 2.91
CA ALA A 132 8.82 6.29 2.29
C ALA A 132 8.22 5.22 3.22
N VAL A 133 6.94 4.96 3.06
CA VAL A 133 6.24 3.83 3.70
C VAL A 133 6.83 2.52 3.14
N VAL A 134 7.43 1.69 4.00
CA VAL A 134 8.35 0.65 3.53
C VAL A 134 7.67 -0.55 2.85
N TYR A 135 6.38 -0.78 3.13
CA TYR A 135 5.59 -1.81 2.45
C TYR A 135 5.03 -1.35 1.10
N ALA A 136 5.21 -0.07 0.75
CA ALA A 136 4.74 0.51 -0.49
C ALA A 136 5.87 0.69 -1.53
N PRO A 137 5.54 0.77 -2.84
CA PRO A 137 6.50 1.18 -3.85
C PRO A 137 7.19 2.49 -3.45
N PRO A 138 8.53 2.61 -3.66
CA PRO A 138 9.37 1.70 -4.43
C PRO A 138 10.03 0.57 -3.61
N ILE A 139 9.79 0.47 -2.30
CA ILE A 139 10.51 -0.48 -1.42
C ILE A 139 9.79 -1.84 -1.37
N SER A 140 8.45 -1.83 -1.27
CA SER A 140 7.58 -3.01 -1.38
C SER A 140 8.03 -4.20 -0.52
N LEU A 141 8.31 -3.93 0.75
CA LEU A 141 8.61 -4.99 1.72
C LEU A 141 7.35 -5.75 2.13
N SER A 142 7.47 -7.07 2.22
CA SER A 142 6.44 -7.94 2.80
C SER A 142 6.43 -7.82 4.32
N LEU A 143 5.36 -8.32 4.94
CA LEU A 143 5.27 -8.39 6.40
C LEU A 143 6.46 -9.12 7.04
N ASP A 144 6.87 -10.26 6.48
CA ASP A 144 7.96 -11.05 7.06
C ASP A 144 9.32 -10.35 6.89
N GLU A 145 9.51 -9.60 5.80
CA GLU A 145 10.69 -8.75 5.61
C GLU A 145 10.72 -7.60 6.62
N ILE A 146 9.58 -6.98 6.90
CA ILE A 146 9.48 -5.92 7.90
C ILE A 146 9.76 -6.46 9.30
N LYS A 147 9.26 -7.67 9.64
CA LYS A 147 9.57 -8.33 10.91
C LYS A 147 11.06 -8.64 11.03
N ALA A 148 11.70 -9.11 9.97
CA ALA A 148 13.13 -9.37 9.95
C ALA A 148 13.93 -8.06 10.16
N ILE A 149 13.60 -6.98 9.45
CA ILE A 149 14.23 -5.67 9.67
C ILE A 149 14.01 -5.18 11.11
N ALA A 150 12.82 -5.36 11.67
CA ALA A 150 12.55 -5.02 13.06
C ALA A 150 13.45 -5.81 14.02
N ALA A 151 13.64 -7.11 13.80
CA ALA A 151 14.57 -7.94 14.56
C ALA A 151 16.01 -7.39 14.50
N TYR A 152 16.48 -7.04 13.29
CA TYR A 152 17.80 -6.46 13.11
C TYR A 152 17.96 -5.09 13.78
N MET A 153 16.96 -4.23 13.70
CA MET A 153 17.00 -2.91 14.36
C MET A 153 17.01 -3.06 15.88
N LEU A 154 16.24 -3.99 16.43
CA LEU A 154 16.18 -4.25 17.87
C LEU A 154 17.43 -4.95 18.41
N SER A 155 18.11 -5.77 17.60
CA SER A 155 19.41 -6.36 17.99
C SER A 155 20.55 -5.34 18.06
N GLN A 156 20.35 -4.11 17.56
CA GLN A 156 21.37 -3.08 17.65
C GLN A 156 21.53 -2.61 19.10
N GLY A 157 22.60 -3.08 19.76
CA GLY A 157 22.97 -2.69 21.12
C GLY A 157 22.55 -3.65 22.22
N GLY A 158 22.15 -4.88 21.89
CA GLY A 158 21.82 -5.94 22.86
C GLY A 158 21.30 -7.21 22.19
N ASP A 159 20.99 -8.22 22.99
CA ASP A 159 20.41 -9.46 22.49
C ASP A 159 18.96 -9.22 22.05
N PHE A 160 18.62 -9.71 20.85
CA PHE A 160 17.25 -9.74 20.36
C PHE A 160 16.51 -10.94 20.96
N ASP A 161 15.37 -10.69 21.59
CA ASP A 161 14.46 -11.74 22.04
C ASP A 161 13.39 -12.00 20.95
N PRO A 162 13.37 -13.18 20.31
CA PRO A 162 12.37 -13.54 19.31
C PRO A 162 10.93 -13.50 19.84
N GLU A 163 10.71 -13.59 21.15
CA GLU A 163 9.38 -13.58 21.75
C GLU A 163 8.62 -12.27 21.45
N PHE A 164 9.33 -11.15 21.27
CA PHE A 164 8.73 -9.87 20.91
C PHE A 164 7.94 -9.91 19.60
N LEU A 165 8.38 -10.69 18.61
CA LEU A 165 7.67 -10.83 17.32
C LEU A 165 6.51 -11.83 17.38
N ASN A 166 6.58 -12.79 18.30
CA ASN A 166 5.57 -13.84 18.45
C ASN A 166 4.40 -13.39 19.35
N GLN A 167 4.63 -12.44 20.25
CA GLN A 167 3.60 -11.86 21.13
C GLN A 167 3.59 -10.33 21.04
N PRO A 168 3.31 -9.75 19.85
CA PRO A 168 3.29 -8.31 19.68
C PRO A 168 2.14 -7.66 20.45
N SER A 169 2.32 -6.40 20.87
CA SER A 169 1.26 -5.58 21.45
C SER A 169 0.11 -5.34 20.46
N GLU A 170 -1.05 -4.89 20.94
CA GLU A 170 -2.18 -4.51 20.07
C GLU A 170 -1.80 -3.45 19.01
N ILE A 171 -0.85 -2.56 19.34
CA ILE A 171 -0.37 -1.51 18.43
C ILE A 171 0.35 -2.16 17.25
N THR A 172 1.35 -2.99 17.54
CA THR A 172 2.11 -3.73 16.52
C THR A 172 1.20 -4.67 15.72
N GLN A 173 0.25 -5.37 16.36
CA GLN A 173 -0.73 -6.22 15.66
C GLN A 173 -1.56 -5.41 14.65
N GLY A 174 -1.98 -4.19 15.02
CA GLY A 174 -2.68 -3.27 14.12
C GLY A 174 -1.86 -2.94 12.88
N PHE A 175 -0.58 -2.59 13.05
CA PHE A 175 0.32 -2.31 11.93
C PHE A 175 0.59 -3.56 11.08
N PHE A 176 0.83 -4.72 11.69
CA PHE A 176 1.00 -5.97 10.94
C PHE A 176 -0.23 -6.32 10.11
N GLY A 177 -1.43 -6.09 10.63
CA GLY A 177 -2.67 -6.25 9.87
C GLY A 177 -2.74 -5.32 8.66
N LYS A 178 -2.40 -4.03 8.83
CA LYS A 178 -2.34 -3.05 7.73
C LYS A 178 -1.31 -3.45 6.68
N ILE A 179 -0.09 -3.77 7.10
CA ILE A 179 1.01 -4.18 6.23
C ILE A 179 0.65 -5.44 5.44
N ALA A 180 0.03 -6.44 6.08
CA ALA A 180 -0.38 -7.67 5.41
C ALA A 180 -1.41 -7.40 4.31
N VAL A 181 -2.39 -6.53 4.60
CA VAL A 181 -3.39 -6.11 3.63
C VAL A 181 -2.75 -5.35 2.47
N ALA A 182 -1.91 -4.35 2.77
CA ALA A 182 -1.22 -3.57 1.76
C ALA A 182 -0.31 -4.43 0.88
N SER A 183 0.48 -5.32 1.48
CA SER A 183 1.32 -6.29 0.76
C SER A 183 0.51 -7.18 -0.16
N ALA A 184 -0.67 -7.65 0.29
CA ALA A 184 -1.56 -8.46 -0.54
C ALA A 184 -2.11 -7.68 -1.74
N ALA A 185 -2.36 -6.37 -1.59
CA ALA A 185 -2.79 -5.47 -2.66
C ALA A 185 -1.64 -4.96 -3.56
N GLY A 186 -0.45 -5.57 -3.49
CA GLY A 186 0.70 -5.17 -4.32
C GLY A 186 1.51 -4.00 -3.73
N GLY A 187 1.30 -3.69 -2.45
CA GLY A 187 1.99 -2.62 -1.74
C GLY A 187 1.29 -1.27 -1.82
N GLY A 188 -0.01 -1.20 -2.12
CA GLY A 188 -0.70 0.08 -2.11
C GLY A 188 -0.70 0.73 -0.72
N ASP A 189 -0.58 2.04 -0.65
CA ASP A 189 -0.74 2.86 0.55
C ASP A 189 -2.24 3.05 0.87
N PRO A 190 -2.77 2.46 1.95
CA PRO A 190 -4.18 2.62 2.31
C PRO A 190 -4.56 4.05 2.70
N ALA A 191 -3.61 4.89 3.13
CA ALA A 191 -3.91 6.28 3.47
C ALA A 191 -4.20 7.09 2.21
N HIS A 192 -3.30 7.03 1.22
CA HIS A 192 -3.54 7.62 -0.09
C HIS A 192 -4.74 6.96 -0.80
N GLY A 193 -4.94 5.66 -0.62
CA GLY A 193 -6.10 4.94 -1.17
C GLY A 193 -7.45 5.45 -0.68
N LYS A 194 -7.51 6.04 0.52
CA LYS A 194 -8.71 6.71 1.04
C LYS A 194 -8.99 8.01 0.29
N GLU A 195 -7.94 8.78 -0.03
CA GLU A 195 -8.07 10.03 -0.80
C GLU A 195 -8.58 9.71 -2.21
N VAL A 196 -7.97 8.71 -2.87
CA VAL A 196 -8.41 8.21 -4.17
C VAL A 196 -9.86 7.70 -4.14
N TYR A 197 -10.24 6.98 -3.07
CA TYR A 197 -11.63 6.55 -2.89
C TYR A 197 -12.59 7.74 -2.85
N GLU A 198 -12.27 8.77 -2.08
CA GLU A 198 -13.12 9.95 -1.92
C GLU A 198 -13.27 10.69 -3.26
N GLU A 199 -12.23 10.76 -4.08
CA GLU A 199 -12.24 11.45 -5.37
C GLU A 199 -12.94 10.67 -6.50
N THR A 200 -12.84 9.34 -6.49
CA THR A 200 -13.25 8.52 -7.65
C THR A 200 -14.46 7.63 -7.36
N CYS A 201 -14.67 7.23 -6.10
CA CYS A 201 -15.69 6.25 -5.73
C CYS A 201 -16.76 6.82 -4.78
N GLY A 202 -16.41 7.85 -4.00
CA GLY A 202 -17.21 8.38 -2.90
C GLY A 202 -18.54 9.01 -3.33
N ASP A 203 -18.61 9.59 -4.54
CA ASP A 203 -19.84 10.18 -5.07
C ASP A 203 -20.96 9.14 -5.24
N CYS A 204 -20.59 7.92 -5.62
CA CYS A 204 -21.54 6.84 -5.84
C CYS A 204 -21.68 5.94 -4.60
N HIS A 205 -20.58 5.61 -3.92
CA HIS A 205 -20.57 4.57 -2.89
C HIS A 205 -20.53 5.13 -1.48
N SER A 206 -21.38 4.57 -0.62
CA SER A 206 -21.34 4.85 0.82
C SER A 206 -20.22 4.07 1.51
N LEU A 207 -19.65 4.69 2.56
CA LEU A 207 -18.63 4.08 3.40
C LEU A 207 -18.80 4.50 4.86
N GLU A 208 -18.90 3.52 5.74
CA GLU A 208 -19.08 3.67 7.20
C GLU A 208 -20.22 4.62 7.64
N GLY A 209 -21.26 4.77 6.82
CA GLY A 209 -22.38 5.67 7.09
C GLY A 209 -22.26 7.04 6.42
N GLU A 210 -21.17 7.31 5.71
CA GLU A 210 -21.10 8.43 4.75
C GLU A 210 -22.07 8.17 3.59
N PRO A 211 -22.75 9.22 3.07
CA PRO A 211 -23.70 9.08 1.99
C PRO A 211 -23.02 8.64 0.69
N GLY A 212 -23.73 7.85 -0.10
CA GLY A 212 -23.44 7.53 -1.48
C GLY A 212 -24.76 7.18 -2.15
N ASP A 213 -25.08 7.88 -3.24
CA ASP A 213 -26.46 7.99 -3.70
C ASP A 213 -26.87 6.88 -4.68
N VAL A 214 -25.87 6.16 -5.23
CA VAL A 214 -26.08 5.28 -6.40
C VAL A 214 -25.58 3.86 -6.15
N GLY A 215 -24.39 3.70 -5.58
CA GLY A 215 -23.68 2.43 -5.42
C GLY A 215 -23.93 1.74 -4.08
N PRO A 216 -23.63 0.43 -3.98
CA PRO A 216 -23.72 -0.32 -2.73
C PRO A 216 -22.76 0.20 -1.65
N ASP A 217 -23.13 0.00 -0.40
CA ASP A 217 -22.25 0.25 0.76
C ASP A 217 -20.99 -0.63 0.70
N LEU A 218 -19.82 0.03 0.69
CA LEU A 218 -18.52 -0.61 0.60
C LEU A 218 -17.87 -0.87 1.97
N SER A 219 -18.53 -0.53 3.08
CA SER A 219 -18.03 -0.71 4.45
C SER A 219 -17.54 -2.12 4.79
N THR A 220 -18.04 -3.13 4.07
CA THR A 220 -17.70 -4.55 4.30
C THR A 220 -17.08 -5.24 3.08
N VAL A 221 -16.75 -4.49 2.02
CA VAL A 221 -16.29 -5.04 0.74
C VAL A 221 -14.98 -5.83 0.88
N GLY A 222 -14.12 -5.45 1.83
CA GLY A 222 -12.88 -6.14 2.17
C GLY A 222 -13.06 -7.61 2.57
N LYS A 223 -14.26 -8.03 2.98
CA LYS A 223 -14.58 -9.45 3.26
C LYS A 223 -14.68 -10.30 1.99
N LYS A 224 -14.91 -9.69 0.83
CA LYS A 224 -14.97 -10.38 -0.47
C LYS A 224 -13.59 -10.71 -1.03
N GLY A 225 -12.54 -10.05 -0.52
CA GLY A 225 -11.15 -10.30 -0.85
C GLY A 225 -10.67 -9.61 -2.14
N LEU A 226 -9.36 -9.67 -2.37
CA LEU A 226 -8.66 -8.87 -3.38
C LEU A 226 -9.19 -9.12 -4.79
N LYS A 227 -9.37 -10.39 -5.17
CA LYS A 227 -9.81 -10.75 -6.51
C LYS A 227 -11.16 -10.11 -6.84
N PHE A 228 -12.11 -10.18 -5.90
CA PHE A 228 -13.44 -9.60 -6.10
C PHE A 228 -13.37 -8.09 -6.30
N ILE A 229 -12.64 -7.38 -5.42
CA ILE A 229 -12.54 -5.91 -5.49
C ILE A 229 -11.84 -5.48 -6.79
N SER A 230 -10.74 -6.15 -7.14
CA SER A 230 -10.00 -5.92 -8.39
C SER A 230 -10.88 -6.14 -9.63
N GLU A 231 -11.63 -7.25 -9.68
CA GLU A 231 -12.56 -7.51 -10.78
C GLU A 231 -13.72 -6.51 -10.81
N ALA A 232 -14.22 -6.05 -9.67
CA ALA A 232 -15.31 -5.08 -9.60
C ALA A 232 -14.89 -3.69 -10.12
N ILE A 233 -13.65 -3.26 -9.84
CA ILE A 233 -13.12 -1.97 -10.33
C ILE A 233 -12.78 -2.06 -11.82
N LEU A 234 -12.09 -3.13 -12.25
CA LEU A 234 -11.62 -3.25 -13.63
C LEU A 234 -12.71 -3.69 -14.62
N LEU A 235 -13.73 -4.41 -14.15
CA LEU A 235 -14.80 -4.97 -14.98
C LEU A 235 -16.17 -4.83 -14.28
N PRO A 236 -16.69 -3.60 -14.09
CA PRO A 236 -17.89 -3.38 -13.28
C PRO A 236 -19.14 -4.13 -13.74
N ALA A 237 -19.30 -4.33 -15.05
CA ALA A 237 -20.43 -5.07 -15.63
C ALA A 237 -20.34 -6.61 -15.42
N LYS A 238 -19.18 -7.13 -15.00
CA LYS A 238 -18.97 -8.59 -14.87
C LYS A 238 -19.76 -9.21 -13.72
N SER A 239 -19.94 -8.46 -12.63
CA SER A 239 -20.66 -8.93 -11.45
C SER A 239 -21.31 -7.77 -10.71
N ILE A 240 -22.56 -7.51 -11.05
CA ILE A 240 -23.35 -6.44 -10.43
C ILE A 240 -23.97 -6.94 -9.12
N ALA A 241 -23.94 -6.11 -8.08
CA ALA A 241 -24.54 -6.44 -6.79
C ALA A 241 -26.07 -6.51 -6.92
N LYS A 242 -26.69 -7.45 -6.21
CA LYS A 242 -28.15 -7.59 -6.21
C LYS A 242 -28.81 -6.30 -5.71
N GLY A 243 -29.79 -5.78 -6.46
CA GLY A 243 -30.45 -4.50 -6.19
C GLY A 243 -29.76 -3.29 -6.84
N PHE A 244 -28.65 -3.49 -7.56
CA PHE A 244 -27.92 -2.48 -8.30
C PHE A 244 -27.84 -2.85 -9.79
N GLU A 245 -28.77 -3.68 -10.28
CA GLU A 245 -28.84 -4.06 -11.68
C GLU A 245 -29.21 -2.85 -12.56
N THR A 246 -28.56 -2.73 -13.72
CA THR A 246 -28.82 -1.66 -14.69
C THR A 246 -30.04 -2.04 -15.53
N TYR A 247 -31.00 -1.12 -15.63
CA TYR A 247 -32.20 -1.29 -16.44
C TYR A 247 -32.27 -0.21 -17.53
N VAL A 248 -32.79 -0.62 -18.69
CA VAL A 248 -33.11 0.26 -19.81
C VAL A 248 -34.63 0.30 -19.96
N ALA A 249 -35.21 1.48 -19.72
CA ALA A 249 -36.62 1.77 -19.98
C ALA A 249 -36.75 2.53 -21.30
N VAL A 250 -37.39 1.89 -22.29
CA VAL A 250 -37.77 2.52 -23.56
C VAL A 250 -39.20 3.06 -23.41
N LYS A 251 -39.36 4.38 -23.42
CA LYS A 251 -40.66 5.05 -23.36
C LYS A 251 -41.38 4.95 -24.70
N LYS A 252 -42.71 5.04 -24.70
CA LYS A 252 -43.56 5.02 -25.91
C LYS A 252 -43.30 6.18 -26.87
N ASP A 253 -42.71 7.27 -26.38
CA ASP A 253 -42.26 8.39 -27.21
C ASP A 253 -40.87 8.19 -27.84
N GLY A 254 -40.27 7.01 -27.65
CA GLY A 254 -38.97 6.63 -28.19
C GLY A 254 -37.77 7.02 -27.33
N ARG A 255 -37.96 7.79 -26.23
CA ARG A 255 -36.86 8.14 -25.32
C ARG A 255 -36.43 6.94 -24.49
N LYS A 256 -35.12 6.80 -24.27
CA LYS A 256 -34.54 5.78 -23.41
C LYS A 256 -34.07 6.40 -22.10
N VAL A 257 -34.35 5.72 -21.00
CA VAL A 257 -33.80 6.04 -19.68
C VAL A 257 -33.01 4.83 -19.22
N VAL A 258 -31.77 5.04 -18.82
CA VAL A 258 -30.87 4.00 -18.31
C VAL A 258 -30.53 4.35 -16.87
N GLY A 259 -30.69 3.40 -15.97
CA GLY A 259 -30.47 3.63 -14.55
C GLY A 259 -30.63 2.37 -13.70
N LEU A 260 -30.28 2.51 -12.43
CA LEU A 260 -30.53 1.49 -11.40
C LEU A 260 -31.99 1.50 -11.02
N LYS A 261 -32.62 0.32 -10.99
CA LYS A 261 -34.02 0.21 -10.57
C LYS A 261 -34.12 0.21 -9.05
N THR A 262 -34.49 1.35 -8.47
CA THR A 262 -34.62 1.53 -7.01
C THR A 262 -36.01 1.15 -6.51
N ARG A 263 -37.05 1.32 -7.33
CA ARG A 263 -38.44 0.98 -6.99
C ARG A 263 -39.21 0.45 -8.18
N ASP A 264 -40.04 -0.56 -7.92
CA ASP A 264 -40.88 -1.25 -8.91
C ASP A 264 -42.22 -1.60 -8.24
N GLU A 265 -43.17 -0.67 -8.29
CA GLU A 265 -44.48 -0.77 -7.63
C GLU A 265 -45.64 -0.77 -8.64
N ASP A 266 -46.88 -0.92 -8.17
CA ASP A 266 -48.09 -1.04 -9.00
C ASP A 266 -48.42 0.28 -9.72
N GLY A 267 -47.73 0.52 -10.83
CA GLY A 267 -48.01 1.58 -11.80
C GLY A 267 -46.78 2.40 -12.21
N GLU A 268 -45.71 2.39 -11.43
CA GLU A 268 -44.52 3.24 -11.63
C GLU A 268 -43.22 2.45 -11.41
N VAL A 269 -42.16 2.91 -12.05
CA VAL A 269 -40.79 2.43 -11.88
C VAL A 269 -39.90 3.64 -11.66
N ASP A 270 -39.09 3.60 -10.61
CA ASP A 270 -38.10 4.63 -10.32
C ASP A 270 -36.72 4.11 -10.75
N LEU A 271 -36.04 4.91 -11.58
CA LEU A 271 -34.69 4.65 -12.04
C LEU A 271 -33.76 5.76 -11.55
N VAL A 272 -32.67 5.41 -10.86
CA VAL A 272 -31.59 6.34 -10.55
C VAL A 272 -30.55 6.28 -11.66
N THR A 273 -30.32 7.40 -12.34
CA THR A 273 -29.37 7.50 -13.44
C THR A 273 -27.93 7.54 -12.93
N LYS A 274 -26.96 7.44 -13.84
CA LYS A 274 -25.53 7.56 -13.53
C LYS A 274 -25.15 8.89 -12.86
N ASP A 275 -25.94 9.93 -13.08
CA ASP A 275 -25.69 11.27 -12.54
C ASP A 275 -26.35 11.46 -11.15
N GLY A 276 -26.96 10.41 -10.59
CA GLY A 276 -27.68 10.46 -9.31
C GLY A 276 -29.14 10.90 -9.41
N ASP A 277 -29.60 11.32 -10.59
CA ASP A 277 -30.98 11.78 -10.79
C ASP A 277 -31.98 10.62 -10.68
N GLU A 278 -32.98 10.76 -9.82
CA GLU A 278 -34.12 9.84 -9.73
C GLU A 278 -35.19 10.20 -10.78
N VAL A 279 -35.54 9.22 -11.61
CA VAL A 279 -36.53 9.37 -12.70
C VAL A 279 -37.67 8.39 -12.49
N THR A 280 -38.81 8.90 -12.05
CA THR A 280 -40.08 8.15 -11.99
C THR A 280 -40.72 8.05 -13.37
N ILE A 281 -41.05 6.83 -13.79
CA ILE A 281 -41.69 6.53 -15.07
C ILE A 281 -42.94 5.69 -14.81
N LYS A 282 -44.09 6.15 -15.31
CA LYS A 282 -45.32 5.34 -15.31
C LYS A 282 -45.14 4.13 -16.22
N LYS A 283 -45.47 2.95 -15.71
CA LYS A 283 -45.45 1.69 -16.49
C LYS A 283 -46.34 1.75 -17.72
N SER A 284 -47.41 2.57 -17.69
CA SER A 284 -48.25 2.83 -18.86
C SER A 284 -47.51 3.50 -20.01
N ASP A 285 -46.42 4.20 -19.73
CA ASP A 285 -45.65 4.99 -20.69
C ASP A 285 -44.39 4.24 -21.16
N ILE A 286 -44.13 3.06 -20.58
CA ILE A 286 -43.03 2.17 -20.94
C ILE A 286 -43.49 1.24 -22.06
N ASN A 287 -42.68 1.15 -23.11
CA ASN A 287 -42.83 0.16 -24.16
C ASN A 287 -42.04 -1.12 -23.84
N GLU A 288 -40.82 -0.96 -23.32
CA GLU A 288 -39.93 -2.06 -22.95
C GLU A 288 -39.13 -1.67 -21.71
N LEU A 289 -39.03 -2.60 -20.75
CA LEU A 289 -38.15 -2.51 -19.59
C LEU A 289 -37.34 -3.79 -19.53
N ALA A 290 -36.03 -3.68 -19.72
CA ALA A 290 -35.13 -4.80 -19.74
C ALA A 290 -33.90 -4.53 -18.86
N GLU A 291 -33.42 -5.58 -18.21
CA GLU A 291 -32.12 -5.57 -17.53
C GLU A 291 -31.01 -5.61 -18.59
N ASP A 292 -30.07 -4.68 -18.51
CA ASP A 292 -28.85 -4.72 -19.31
C ASP A 292 -27.77 -5.45 -18.53
N LYS A 293 -27.44 -6.65 -19.00
CA LYS A 293 -26.42 -7.53 -18.41
C LYS A 293 -25.01 -7.24 -18.90
N THR A 294 -24.87 -6.31 -19.85
CA THR A 294 -23.61 -5.98 -20.50
C THR A 294 -23.07 -4.63 -20.05
N SER A 295 -23.87 -3.82 -19.37
CA SER A 295 -23.47 -2.52 -18.84
C SER A 295 -23.69 -2.41 -17.33
N SER A 296 -22.94 -1.51 -16.71
CA SER A 296 -23.09 -1.11 -15.31
C SER A 296 -23.24 0.41 -15.24
N ILE A 297 -23.87 0.91 -14.19
CA ILE A 297 -23.87 2.34 -13.87
C ILE A 297 -22.51 2.79 -13.33
N MET A 298 -21.73 1.87 -12.76
CA MET A 298 -20.33 2.13 -12.43
C MET A 298 -19.51 2.27 -13.74
N PRO A 299 -18.72 3.35 -13.91
CA PRO A 299 -18.00 3.60 -15.16
C PRO A 299 -16.98 2.51 -15.47
N ASP A 300 -16.86 2.12 -16.74
CA ASP A 300 -15.92 1.09 -17.22
C ASP A 300 -14.51 1.63 -17.51
N ASP A 301 -14.37 2.95 -17.57
CA ASP A 301 -13.13 3.69 -17.83
C ASP A 301 -12.39 4.13 -16.55
N LEU A 302 -12.83 3.72 -15.36
CA LEU A 302 -12.14 4.02 -14.09
C LEU A 302 -10.66 3.63 -14.11
N SER A 303 -10.31 2.56 -14.83
CA SER A 303 -8.91 2.12 -14.97
C SER A 303 -8.05 3.06 -15.83
N GLU A 304 -8.67 3.93 -16.64
CA GLU A 304 -8.02 4.94 -17.46
C GLU A 304 -7.84 6.26 -16.70
N GLU A 305 -8.69 6.54 -15.71
CA GLU A 305 -8.63 7.75 -14.87
C GLU A 305 -7.64 7.63 -13.71
N MET A 306 -7.18 6.42 -13.40
CA MET A 306 -6.32 6.14 -12.25
C MET A 306 -4.93 5.68 -12.68
N THR A 307 -3.89 6.14 -11.97
CA THR A 307 -2.57 5.52 -12.16
C THR A 307 -2.54 4.12 -11.56
N VAL A 308 -1.57 3.30 -11.96
CA VAL A 308 -1.35 1.97 -11.35
C VAL A 308 -1.13 2.08 -9.84
N LYS A 309 -0.53 3.19 -9.37
CA LYS A 309 -0.33 3.45 -7.95
C LYS A 309 -1.67 3.73 -7.27
N ASP A 310 -2.48 4.63 -7.80
CA ASP A 310 -3.79 4.97 -7.22
C ASP A 310 -4.69 3.73 -7.16
N TYR A 311 -4.63 2.89 -8.19
CA TYR A 311 -5.33 1.60 -8.22
C TYR A 311 -4.87 0.65 -7.10
N GLN A 312 -3.56 0.50 -6.89
CA GLN A 312 -3.05 -0.32 -5.79
C GLN A 312 -3.42 0.24 -4.43
N ASP A 313 -3.34 1.56 -4.27
CA ASP A 313 -3.65 2.28 -3.04
C ASP A 313 -5.14 2.12 -2.68
N VAL A 314 -6.06 2.35 -3.63
CA VAL A 314 -7.49 2.16 -3.39
C VAL A 314 -7.83 0.69 -3.12
N LEU A 315 -7.18 -0.26 -3.79
CA LEU A 315 -7.34 -1.69 -3.47
C LEU A 315 -6.93 -2.02 -2.04
N SER A 316 -5.78 -1.49 -1.61
CA SER A 316 -5.29 -1.62 -0.23
C SER A 316 -6.31 -1.07 0.77
N PHE A 317 -6.84 0.13 0.50
CA PHE A 317 -7.85 0.76 1.35
C PHE A 317 -9.16 -0.03 1.40
N MET A 318 -9.66 -0.50 0.25
CA MET A 318 -10.90 -1.30 0.14
C MET A 318 -10.79 -2.65 0.85
N LEU A 319 -9.62 -3.30 0.81
CA LEU A 319 -9.38 -4.54 1.54
C LEU A 319 -9.43 -4.38 3.08
N MET A 320 -9.20 -3.17 3.59
CA MET A 320 -9.32 -2.88 5.02
C MET A 320 -10.78 -2.74 5.47
N GLN A 321 -11.72 -2.52 4.54
CA GLN A 321 -13.14 -2.30 4.84
C GLN A 321 -13.84 -3.62 5.20
N LYS A 322 -13.68 -4.04 6.46
CA LYS A 322 -14.28 -5.27 7.01
C LYS A 322 -15.42 -4.98 8.00
N GLY A 323 -15.91 -3.75 8.01
CA GLY A 323 -16.88 -3.21 8.97
C GLY A 323 -16.26 -2.92 10.33
N LYS A 324 -16.86 -2.00 11.09
CA LYS A 324 -16.46 -1.74 12.47
C LYS A 324 -16.61 -3.02 13.31
N LYS A 325 -15.57 -3.38 14.07
CA LYS A 325 -15.72 -4.33 15.17
C LYS A 325 -16.71 -3.71 16.16
N LYS A 326 -17.84 -4.36 16.38
CA LYS A 326 -18.76 -4.03 17.47
C LYS A 326 -18.06 -4.23 18.82
#